data_AF-A0A559KJ07-F1
#
_entry.id   AF-A0A559KJ07-F1
#
_cell.length_a   1.000
_cell.length_b   1.000
_cell.length_c   1.000
_cell.angle_alpha   90.00
_cell.angle_beta   90.00
_cell.angle_gamma   90.00
#
_symmetry.space_group_name_H-M   'P 1'
#
loop_
_entity.id
_entity.type
_entity.pdbx_description
1 polymer ?
#
loop_
_entity_poly.entity_id
_entity_poly.type
_entity_poly.pdbx_seq_one_letter_code
_entity_poly.pdbx_strand_id
1 'polypeptide(L)'
;MRIIPYELYKYAPDFSLCALRKEFGIYNYCLNKQKTNKAMQPFLNMGFDYFHLSFDEWIKEMKKRKHYINSFHLFYADRHTYPKIKTDFFLILECCIQWELKNFISYQNYLSWFEITNKIFKDRNNYSLYQFNSGIYKKLMFWYQKKFMTKNKNNNLKPKKLNMEIVFENFHNIFKNYNQL
;
A
#
# COMPACT_ATOMS: atom_id res chain seq x y z
N MET A 1 3.36 11.12 0.52
CA MET A 1 2.76 9.78 0.66
C MET A 1 3.90 8.81 0.43
N ARG A 2 3.65 7.54 0.12
CA ARG A 2 4.68 6.64 -0.42
C ARG A 2 4.02 5.89 -1.57
N ILE A 3 4.79 5.04 -2.25
CA ILE A 3 4.23 4.08 -3.21
C ILE A 3 3.14 3.23 -2.54
N ILE A 4 2.08 2.99 -3.28
CA ILE A 4 0.94 2.16 -2.88
C ILE A 4 1.05 0.84 -3.64
N PRO A 5 0.69 -0.31 -3.02
CA PRO A 5 0.57 -1.58 -3.71
C PRO A 5 -0.29 -1.46 -4.98
N TYR A 6 0.23 -1.90 -6.13
CA TYR A 6 -0.51 -1.77 -7.40
C TYR A 6 -1.86 -2.50 -7.38
N GLU A 7 -1.97 -3.56 -6.57
CA GLU A 7 -3.21 -4.30 -6.35
C GLU A 7 -4.36 -3.43 -5.80
N LEU A 8 -4.01 -2.30 -5.16
CA LEU A 8 -4.97 -1.36 -4.60
C LEU A 8 -5.38 -0.24 -5.57
N TYR A 9 -4.74 -0.07 -6.73
CA TYR A 9 -5.00 1.09 -7.60
C TYR A 9 -6.46 1.19 -8.02
N LYS A 10 -7.09 0.07 -8.41
CA LYS A 10 -8.51 0.02 -8.78
C LYS A 10 -9.47 0.45 -7.65
N TYR A 11 -9.01 0.44 -6.40
CA TYR A 11 -9.76 0.87 -5.23
C TYR A 11 -9.31 2.23 -4.68
N ALA A 12 -8.13 2.70 -5.07
CA ALA A 12 -7.51 3.87 -4.49
C ALA A 12 -8.35 5.13 -4.75
N PRO A 13 -8.51 6.05 -3.77
CA PRO A 13 -9.13 7.35 -4.01
C PRO A 13 -8.35 8.13 -5.09
N ASP A 14 -9.04 8.95 -5.88
CA ASP A 14 -8.41 9.68 -7.00
C ASP A 14 -7.26 10.58 -6.54
N PHE A 15 -7.42 11.29 -5.42
CA PHE A 15 -6.36 12.12 -4.86
C PHE A 15 -5.08 11.32 -4.57
N SER A 16 -5.24 10.10 -4.04
CA SER A 16 -4.11 9.22 -3.73
C SER A 16 -3.43 8.73 -5.01
N LEU A 17 -4.22 8.36 -6.03
CA LEU A 17 -3.71 7.90 -7.32
C LEU A 17 -2.95 9.01 -8.06
N CYS A 18 -3.49 10.23 -8.08
CA CYS A 18 -2.83 11.38 -8.70
C CYS A 18 -1.53 11.79 -7.98
N ALA A 19 -1.47 11.60 -6.66
CA ALA A 19 -0.28 11.94 -5.88
C ALA A 19 0.90 10.99 -6.13
N LEU A 20 0.67 9.74 -6.57
CA LEU A 20 1.72 8.75 -6.84
C LEU A 20 2.76 9.24 -7.85
N ARG A 21 2.40 10.15 -8.75
CA ARG A 21 3.31 10.78 -9.72
C ARG A 21 4.61 11.27 -9.06
N LYS A 22 4.51 11.90 -7.88
CA LYS A 22 5.67 12.41 -7.14
C LYS A 22 6.43 11.27 -6.43
N GLU A 23 5.69 10.26 -5.96
CA GLU A 23 6.24 9.13 -5.21
C GLU A 23 7.09 8.21 -6.10
N PHE A 24 6.76 8.07 -7.38
CA PHE A 24 7.59 7.34 -8.34
C PHE A 24 8.96 7.98 -8.52
N GLY A 25 9.05 9.32 -8.54
CA GLY A 25 10.34 10.02 -8.58
C GLY A 25 11.20 9.71 -7.36
N ILE A 26 10.60 9.70 -6.17
CA ILE A 26 11.28 9.35 -4.91
C ILE A 26 11.74 7.88 -4.93
N TYR A 27 10.90 6.97 -5.39
CA TYR A 27 11.23 5.55 -5.50
C TYR A 27 12.42 5.34 -6.44
N ASN A 28 12.34 5.88 -7.66
CA ASN A 28 13.41 5.78 -8.64
C ASN A 28 14.74 6.36 -8.10
N TYR A 29 14.68 7.50 -7.41
CA TYR A 29 15.84 8.10 -6.77
C TYR A 29 16.46 7.17 -5.70
N CYS A 30 15.64 6.59 -4.83
CA CYS A 30 16.11 5.65 -3.80
C CYS A 30 16.76 4.41 -4.40
N LEU A 31 16.19 3.82 -5.45
CA LEU A 31 16.77 2.66 -6.13
C LEU A 31 18.12 3.01 -6.77
N ASN A 32 18.19 4.08 -7.55
CA ASN A 32 19.42 4.49 -8.24
C ASN A 32 20.56 4.86 -7.27
N LYS A 33 20.23 5.47 -6.12
CA LYS A 33 21.21 5.89 -5.12
C LYS A 33 21.40 4.87 -4.00
N GLN A 34 20.76 3.70 -4.09
CA GLN A 34 20.77 2.66 -3.06
C GLN A 34 20.46 3.22 -1.65
N LYS A 35 19.56 4.20 -1.57
CA LYS A 35 19.22 4.86 -0.31
C LYS A 35 18.18 4.04 0.44
N THR A 36 18.42 3.83 1.72
CA THR A 36 17.44 3.22 2.61
C THR A 36 16.33 4.20 2.97
N ASN A 37 15.11 3.69 3.12
CA ASN A 37 13.97 4.46 3.59
C ASN A 37 13.02 3.54 4.35
N LYS A 38 13.00 3.66 5.69
CA LYS A 38 12.20 2.78 6.57
C LYS A 38 10.71 2.69 6.22
N ALA A 39 10.13 3.73 5.62
CA ALA A 39 8.72 3.73 5.22
C ALA A 39 8.46 3.04 3.86
N MET A 40 9.47 2.99 2.99
CA MET A 40 9.40 2.43 1.63
C MET A 40 10.23 1.15 1.47
N GLN A 41 11.01 0.75 2.47
CA GLN A 41 12.00 -0.32 2.37
C GLN A 41 11.43 -1.62 1.79
N PRO A 42 10.21 -2.07 2.15
CA PRO A 42 9.64 -3.27 1.54
C PRO A 42 9.45 -3.14 0.02
N PHE A 43 9.13 -1.94 -0.49
CA PHE A 43 9.09 -1.69 -1.93
C PHE A 43 10.50 -1.69 -2.52
N LEU A 44 11.43 -0.95 -1.91
CA LEU A 44 12.82 -0.89 -2.37
C LEU A 44 13.46 -2.28 -2.50
N ASN A 45 13.14 -3.19 -1.58
CA ASN A 45 13.62 -4.57 -1.60
C ASN A 45 13.10 -5.38 -2.82
N MET A 46 11.98 -4.98 -3.43
CA MET A 46 11.45 -5.58 -4.67
C MET A 46 12.07 -4.99 -5.94
N GLY A 47 12.92 -3.95 -5.82
CA GLY A 47 13.77 -3.45 -6.88
C GLY A 47 13.05 -2.79 -8.06
N PHE A 48 13.81 -2.66 -9.15
CA PHE A 48 13.33 -2.00 -10.38
C PHE A 48 12.17 -2.76 -11.04
N ASP A 49 12.15 -4.09 -10.98
CA ASP A 49 11.05 -4.88 -11.57
C ASP A 49 9.69 -4.50 -10.99
N TYR A 50 9.59 -4.37 -9.66
CA TYR A 50 8.36 -3.92 -9.03
C TYR A 50 8.06 -2.46 -9.34
N PHE A 51 9.09 -1.61 -9.39
CA PHE A 51 8.92 -0.21 -9.77
C PHE A 51 8.27 -0.08 -11.16
N HIS A 52 8.77 -0.80 -12.16
CA HIS A 52 8.22 -0.81 -13.52
C HIS A 52 6.80 -1.37 -13.55
N LEU A 53 6.56 -2.53 -12.91
CA LEU A 53 5.22 -3.10 -12.79
C LEU A 53 4.22 -2.11 -12.16
N SER A 54 4.60 -1.52 -11.04
CA SER A 54 3.79 -0.55 -10.30
C SER A 54 3.50 0.69 -11.14
N PHE A 55 4.48 1.15 -11.93
CA PHE A 55 4.31 2.33 -12.78
C PHE A 55 3.34 2.08 -13.95
N ASP A 56 3.44 0.92 -14.59
CA ASP A 56 2.58 0.56 -15.71
C ASP A 56 1.13 0.31 -15.28
N GLU A 57 0.93 -0.39 -14.16
CA GLU A 57 -0.40 -0.57 -13.58
C GLU A 57 -1.03 0.77 -13.15
N TRP A 58 -0.22 1.72 -12.68
CA TRP A 58 -0.69 3.07 -12.39
C TRP A 58 -1.14 3.80 -13.66
N ILE A 59 -0.37 3.73 -14.75
CA ILE A 59 -0.77 4.33 -16.04
C ILE A 59 -2.07 3.72 -16.57
N LYS A 60 -2.21 2.40 -16.50
CA LYS A 60 -3.45 1.71 -16.91
C LYS A 60 -4.66 2.24 -16.14
N GLU A 61 -4.56 2.36 -14.81
CA GLU A 61 -5.66 2.84 -13.99
C GLU A 61 -5.93 4.35 -14.22
N MET A 62 -4.89 5.18 -14.37
CA MET A 62 -5.04 6.60 -14.69
C MET A 62 -5.75 6.82 -16.03
N LYS A 63 -5.37 6.07 -17.08
CA LYS A 63 -6.05 6.10 -18.39
C LYS A 63 -7.51 5.68 -18.27
N LYS A 64 -7.78 4.57 -17.57
CA LYS A 64 -9.13 4.06 -17.34
C LYS A 64 -10.03 5.10 -16.69
N ARG A 65 -9.50 5.88 -15.75
CA ARG A 65 -10.21 6.96 -15.05
C ARG A 65 -10.18 8.32 -15.77
N LYS A 66 -9.62 8.38 -16.98
CA LYS A 66 -9.47 9.61 -17.79
C LYS A 66 -8.68 10.71 -17.07
N HIS A 67 -7.74 10.34 -16.21
CA HIS A 67 -6.83 11.31 -15.58
C HIS A 67 -5.68 11.67 -16.51
N TYR A 68 -5.14 12.88 -16.33
CA TYR A 68 -3.99 13.35 -17.09
C TYR A 68 -2.72 12.55 -16.75
N ILE A 69 -1.99 12.17 -17.80
CA ILE A 69 -0.66 11.55 -17.73
C ILE A 69 0.24 12.34 -18.66
N ASN A 70 1.36 12.85 -18.15
CA ASN A 70 2.28 13.60 -19.01
C ASN A 70 3.03 12.68 -19.99
N SER A 71 3.56 13.26 -21.06
CA SER A 71 4.33 12.57 -22.09
C SER A 71 5.55 11.83 -21.53
N PHE A 72 6.22 12.39 -20.52
CA PHE A 72 7.36 11.74 -19.87
C PHE A 72 7.00 10.40 -19.24
N HIS A 73 5.91 10.31 -18.46
CA HIS A 73 5.50 9.04 -17.86
C HIS A 73 5.06 8.04 -18.94
N LEU A 74 4.37 8.51 -19.99
CA LEU A 74 3.98 7.64 -21.10
C LEU A 74 5.20 7.06 -21.83
N PHE A 75 6.23 7.89 -22.07
CA PHE A 75 7.49 7.45 -22.66
C PHE A 75 8.23 6.47 -21.74
N TYR A 76 8.26 6.73 -20.43
CA TYR A 76 8.96 5.88 -19.47
C TYR A 76 8.34 4.47 -19.35
N ALA A 77 7.02 4.37 -19.50
CA ALA A 77 6.31 3.09 -19.50
C ALA A 77 6.53 2.29 -20.79
N ASP A 78 7.08 2.91 -21.83
CA ASP A 78 7.39 2.20 -23.06
C ASP A 78 8.65 1.33 -22.83
N ARG A 79 8.59 0.06 -23.25
CA ARG A 79 9.73 -0.87 -23.37
C ARG A 79 10.37 -1.38 -22.07
N HIS A 80 9.58 -2.00 -21.20
CA HIS A 80 10.14 -2.78 -20.08
C HIS A 80 9.45 -4.16 -20.01
N THR A 81 10.25 -5.22 -19.93
CA THR A 81 9.76 -6.56 -19.58
C THR A 81 10.20 -6.87 -18.17
N TYR A 82 9.27 -7.23 -17.31
CA TYR A 82 9.53 -7.55 -15.92
C TYR A 82 8.63 -8.72 -15.49
N PRO A 83 9.06 -9.54 -14.53
CA PRO A 83 8.23 -10.60 -13.99
C PRO A 83 7.03 -10.02 -13.23
N LYS A 84 5.94 -10.78 -13.17
CA LYS A 84 4.81 -10.41 -12.32
C LYS A 84 5.16 -10.64 -10.85
N ILE A 85 5.38 -9.56 -10.12
CA ILE A 85 5.70 -9.57 -8.68
C ILE A 85 4.43 -9.21 -7.90
N LYS A 86 4.09 -10.01 -6.88
CA LYS A 86 3.00 -9.67 -5.95
C LYS A 86 3.58 -8.92 -4.76
N THR A 87 2.89 -7.87 -4.32
CA THR A 87 3.23 -7.16 -3.09
C THR A 87 2.98 -8.05 -1.88
N ASP A 88 3.71 -7.94 -0.76
CA ASP A 88 3.35 -8.68 0.48
C ASP A 88 1.95 -8.28 1.01
N PHE A 89 1.18 -9.22 1.57
CA PHE A 89 -0.17 -8.93 2.09
C PHE A 89 -0.17 -7.90 3.22
N PHE A 90 0.83 -7.87 4.08
CA PHE A 90 0.92 -6.90 5.17
C PHE A 90 1.16 -5.47 4.67
N LEU A 91 1.76 -5.29 3.49
CA LEU A 91 1.79 -3.96 2.85
C LEU A 91 0.41 -3.49 2.43
N ILE A 92 -0.37 -4.40 1.85
CA ILE A 92 -1.74 -4.14 1.43
C ILE A 92 -2.60 -3.81 2.67
N LEU A 93 -2.53 -4.67 3.68
CA LEU A 93 -3.24 -4.51 4.95
C LEU A 93 -2.88 -3.20 5.66
N GLU A 94 -1.59 -2.84 5.73
CA GLU A 94 -1.17 -1.58 6.32
C GLU A 94 -1.75 -0.38 5.57
N CYS A 95 -1.72 -0.42 4.22
CA CYS A 95 -2.21 0.70 3.41
C CYS A 95 -3.72 0.89 3.61
N CYS A 96 -4.46 -0.21 3.64
CA CYS A 96 -5.90 -0.23 3.93
C CYS A 96 -6.21 0.31 5.33
N ILE A 97 -5.48 -0.12 6.37
CA ILE A 97 -5.61 0.42 7.73
C ILE A 97 -5.33 1.91 7.77
N GLN A 98 -4.29 2.37 7.10
CA GLN A 98 -3.94 3.79 7.07
C GLN A 98 -5.03 4.63 6.40
N TRP A 99 -5.64 4.11 5.33
CA TRP A 99 -6.73 4.79 4.63
C TRP A 99 -8.03 4.79 5.42
N GLU A 100 -8.38 3.68 6.06
CA GLU A 100 -9.51 3.59 7.00
C GLU A 100 -9.37 4.62 8.12
N LEU A 101 -8.21 4.68 8.80
CA LEU A 101 -7.95 5.64 9.88
C LEU A 101 -7.99 7.10 9.43
N LYS A 102 -7.73 7.38 8.15
CA LYS A 102 -7.79 8.73 7.58
C LYS A 102 -9.15 9.04 6.95
N ASN A 103 -10.14 8.15 7.10
CA ASN A 103 -11.47 8.25 6.50
C ASN A 103 -11.44 8.44 4.98
N PHE A 104 -10.47 7.83 4.29
CA PHE A 104 -10.49 7.79 2.83
C PHE A 104 -11.54 6.79 2.37
N ILE A 105 -12.35 7.19 1.39
CA ILE A 105 -13.37 6.33 0.78
C ILE A 105 -12.76 5.64 -0.44
N SER A 106 -13.01 4.34 -0.59
CA SER A 106 -12.56 3.58 -1.76
C SER A 106 -13.28 4.05 -3.03
N TYR A 107 -12.60 3.94 -4.17
CA TYR A 107 -13.14 4.37 -5.45
C TYR A 107 -14.22 3.40 -5.98
N GLN A 108 -15.37 3.97 -6.36
CA GLN A 108 -16.45 3.38 -7.17
C GLN A 108 -16.98 1.99 -6.75
N ASN A 109 -16.79 1.54 -5.51
CA ASN A 109 -17.18 0.19 -5.14
C ASN A 109 -17.99 0.06 -3.85
N TYR A 110 -18.22 1.14 -3.09
CA TYR A 110 -18.87 1.11 -1.76
C TYR A 110 -18.28 0.10 -0.75
N LEU A 111 -17.19 -0.58 -1.11
CA LEU A 111 -16.49 -1.54 -0.27
C LEU A 111 -15.67 -0.79 0.78
N SER A 112 -15.78 -1.22 2.01
CA SER A 112 -14.86 -0.85 3.10
C SER A 112 -13.44 -1.36 2.81
N TRP A 113 -12.43 -0.74 3.43
CA TRP A 113 -11.06 -1.24 3.30
C TRP A 113 -10.89 -2.62 3.91
N PHE A 114 -11.68 -2.95 4.93
CA PHE A 114 -11.76 -4.31 5.45
C PHE A 114 -12.19 -5.32 4.38
N GLU A 115 -13.28 -5.06 3.65
CA GLU A 115 -13.77 -5.96 2.60
C GLU A 115 -12.77 -6.13 1.46
N ILE A 116 -12.14 -5.02 1.02
CA ILE A 116 -11.08 -5.05 0.01
C ILE A 116 -9.92 -5.93 0.49
N THR A 117 -9.48 -5.73 1.73
CA THR A 117 -8.37 -6.49 2.31
C THR A 117 -8.72 -7.97 2.46
N ASN A 118 -9.95 -8.28 2.90
CA ASN A 118 -10.43 -9.65 3.06
C ASN A 118 -10.51 -10.39 1.72
N LYS A 119 -10.96 -9.70 0.67
CA LYS A 119 -10.96 -10.26 -0.69
C LYS A 119 -9.54 -10.62 -1.13
N ILE A 120 -8.59 -9.69 -0.99
CA ILE A 120 -7.18 -9.92 -1.35
C ILE A 120 -6.55 -11.03 -0.49
N PHE A 121 -6.92 -11.12 0.79
CA PHE A 121 -6.47 -12.18 1.68
C PHE A 121 -6.90 -13.56 1.17
N LYS A 122 -8.19 -13.73 0.83
CA LYS A 122 -8.75 -14.98 0.31
C LYS A 122 -8.14 -15.39 -1.03
N ASP A 123 -7.81 -14.42 -1.89
CA ASP A 123 -7.15 -14.66 -3.18
C ASP A 123 -5.68 -15.10 -3.04
N ARG A 124 -5.10 -15.08 -1.83
CA ARG A 124 -3.70 -15.41 -1.55
C ARG A 124 -3.56 -16.72 -0.77
N ASN A 125 -3.25 -17.80 -1.48
CA ASN A 125 -3.06 -19.14 -0.91
C ASN A 125 -1.95 -19.22 0.17
N ASN A 126 -0.97 -18.31 0.15
CA ASN A 126 0.20 -18.36 1.05
C ASN A 126 -0.10 -17.98 2.51
N TYR A 127 -1.31 -17.49 2.80
CA TYR A 127 -1.72 -17.09 4.14
C TYR A 127 -2.79 -18.04 4.74
N SER A 128 -2.91 -19.26 4.20
CA SER A 128 -3.88 -20.27 4.67
C SER A 128 -3.75 -20.62 6.16
N LEU A 129 -2.55 -20.50 6.72
CA LEU A 129 -2.28 -20.69 8.15
C LEU A 129 -2.81 -19.55 9.01
N TYR A 130 -3.16 -18.41 8.44
CA TYR A 130 -3.63 -17.25 9.16
C TYR A 130 -5.16 -17.19 9.12
N GLN A 131 -5.77 -16.89 10.26
CA GLN A 131 -7.15 -16.42 10.26
C GLN A 131 -7.14 -14.90 10.06
N PHE A 132 -7.99 -14.38 9.17
CA PHE A 132 -8.21 -12.94 9.02
C PHE A 132 -9.70 -12.66 9.10
N ASN A 133 -10.08 -11.80 10.06
CA ASN A 133 -11.46 -11.40 10.30
C ASN A 133 -11.52 -9.94 10.77
N SER A 134 -12.73 -9.43 10.95
CA SER A 134 -12.96 -8.04 11.37
C SER A 134 -12.40 -7.73 12.75
N GLY A 135 -12.34 -8.71 13.67
CA GLY A 135 -11.74 -8.57 14.99
C GLY A 135 -10.22 -8.33 14.91
N ILE A 136 -9.52 -9.13 14.10
CA ILE A 136 -8.07 -8.96 13.86
C ILE A 136 -7.81 -7.61 13.18
N TYR A 137 -8.60 -7.26 12.16
CA TYR A 137 -8.47 -5.98 11.47
C TYR A 137 -8.59 -4.79 12.43
N LYS A 138 -9.62 -4.78 13.30
CA LYS A 138 -9.81 -3.74 14.33
C LYS A 138 -8.65 -3.69 15.33
N LYS A 139 -8.13 -4.85 15.76
CA LYS A 139 -6.99 -4.93 16.68
C LYS A 139 -5.73 -4.32 16.07
N LEU A 140 -5.43 -4.66 14.81
CA LEU A 140 -4.31 -4.10 14.05
C LEU A 140 -4.47 -2.60 13.85
N MET A 141 -5.67 -2.14 13.50
CA MET A 141 -5.98 -0.72 13.31
C MET A 141 -5.77 0.08 14.61
N PHE A 142 -6.26 -0.42 15.75
CA PHE A 142 -6.06 0.22 17.04
C PHE A 142 -4.57 0.34 17.41
N TRP A 143 -3.82 -0.75 17.23
CA TRP A 143 -2.38 -0.75 17.47
C TRP A 143 -1.65 0.25 16.55
N TYR A 144 -1.96 0.23 15.25
CA TYR A 144 -1.35 1.10 14.26
C TYR A 144 -1.62 2.57 14.59
N GLN A 145 -2.87 2.91 14.94
CA GLN A 145 -3.24 4.25 15.35
C GLN A 145 -2.42 4.72 16.56
N LYS A 146 -2.30 3.89 17.61
CA LYS A 146 -1.55 4.23 18.82
C LYS A 146 -0.06 4.46 18.54
N LYS A 147 0.54 3.65 17.65
CA LYS A 147 1.98 3.67 17.38
C LYS A 147 2.38 4.70 16.32
N PHE A 148 1.67 4.75 15.20
CA PHE A 148 2.09 5.47 13.99
C PHE A 148 1.24 6.68 13.64
N MET A 149 0.20 7.02 14.39
CA MET A 149 -0.63 8.19 14.13
C MET A 149 -0.56 9.20 15.29
N THR A 150 -0.68 10.49 14.97
CA THR A 150 -0.96 11.57 15.92
C THR A 150 -2.08 12.45 15.39
N LYS A 151 -2.73 13.20 16.27
CA LYS A 151 -3.59 14.29 15.85
C LYS A 151 -2.77 15.54 15.55
N ASN A 152 -3.12 16.26 14.50
CA ASN A 152 -2.59 17.60 14.26
C ASN A 152 -3.38 18.65 15.07
N LYS A 153 -3.02 19.93 14.92
CA LYS A 153 -3.74 21.06 15.55
C LYS A 153 -5.22 21.13 15.20
N ASN A 154 -5.63 20.56 14.06
CA ASN A 154 -7.01 20.53 13.58
C ASN A 154 -7.70 19.19 13.91
N ASN A 155 -7.18 18.41 14.87
CA ASN A 155 -7.71 17.11 15.30
C ASN A 155 -7.70 16.00 14.23
N ASN A 156 -7.10 16.23 13.06
CA ASN A 156 -6.96 15.26 11.98
C ASN A 156 -5.77 14.33 12.21
N LEU A 157 -5.95 13.05 11.92
CA LEU A 157 -4.89 12.04 12.05
C LEU A 157 -3.81 12.23 10.99
N LYS A 158 -2.56 12.42 11.43
CA LYS A 158 -1.36 12.47 10.60
C LYS A 158 -0.41 11.32 10.96
N PRO A 159 0.29 10.75 9.97
CA PRO A 159 1.30 9.74 10.24
C PRO A 159 2.51 10.35 10.97
N LYS A 160 3.08 9.58 11.90
CA LYS A 160 4.42 9.79 12.49
C LYS A 160 5.51 9.24 11.54
N LYS A 161 6.75 9.17 12.02
CA LYS A 161 7.83 8.41 11.37
C LYS A 161 7.44 6.92 11.29
N LEU A 162 7.09 6.49 10.09
CA LEU A 162 6.69 5.12 9.79
C LEU A 162 7.94 4.23 9.64
N ASN A 163 7.93 3.09 10.32
CA ASN A 163 8.91 2.03 10.15
C ASN A 163 8.17 0.74 9.78
N MET A 164 8.33 0.28 8.55
CA MET A 164 7.60 -0.89 8.04
C MET A 164 8.08 -2.21 8.63
N GLU A 165 9.33 -2.29 9.09
CA GLU A 165 9.84 -3.47 9.78
C GLU A 165 9.03 -3.74 11.06
N ILE A 166 8.80 -2.69 11.86
CA ILE A 166 8.02 -2.76 13.10
C ILE A 166 6.55 -3.11 12.81
N VAL A 167 6.00 -2.58 11.71
CA VAL A 167 4.62 -2.93 11.29
C VAL A 167 4.53 -4.41 10.98
N PHE A 168 5.44 -4.93 10.15
CA PHE A 168 5.43 -6.33 9.73
C PHE A 168 5.60 -7.27 10.91
N GLU A 169 6.57 -6.99 11.77
CA GLU A 169 6.83 -7.79 12.96
C GLU A 169 5.57 -7.88 13.84
N ASN A 170 4.91 -6.74 14.07
CA ASN A 170 3.71 -6.73 14.89
C ASN A 170 2.53 -7.44 14.23
N PHE A 171 2.33 -7.24 12.92
CA PHE A 171 1.28 -7.91 12.17
C PHE A 171 1.49 -9.43 12.25
N HIS A 172 2.69 -9.93 11.97
CA HIS A 172 3.03 -11.35 12.15
C HIS A 172 2.70 -11.86 13.55
N ASN A 173 3.08 -11.12 14.60
CA ASN A 173 2.86 -11.53 15.99
C ASN A 173 1.36 -11.61 16.35
N ILE A 174 0.56 -10.62 15.93
CA ILE A 174 -0.89 -10.63 16.17
C ILE A 174 -1.55 -11.82 15.48
N PHE A 175 -1.15 -12.11 14.25
CA PHE A 175 -1.68 -13.23 13.49
C PHE A 175 -1.26 -14.60 14.08
N LYS A 176 0.00 -14.76 14.52
CA LYS A 176 0.47 -15.99 15.19
C LYS A 176 -0.29 -16.27 16.48
N ASN A 177 -0.45 -15.27 17.35
CA ASN A 177 -1.10 -15.45 18.65
C ASN A 177 -2.61 -15.71 18.52
N TYR A 178 -3.23 -15.33 17.41
CA TYR A 178 -4.65 -15.58 17.18
C TYR A 178 -4.93 -17.02 16.72
N ASN A 179 -3.95 -17.68 16.09
CA ASN A 179 -4.07 -19.09 15.68
C ASN A 179 -3.78 -20.08 16.81
N GLN A 180 -3.40 -19.59 18.00
CA GLN A 180 -3.15 -20.41 19.20
C GLN A 180 -4.35 -20.43 20.16
N LEU A 181 -5.43 -19.72 19.82
CA LEU A 181 -6.70 -19.64 20.54
C LEU A 181 -7.78 -20.38 19.74
#